data_AF-A0A2U3H9W8-F1
#
_entry.id   AF-A0A2U3H9W8-F1
#
_cell.length_a   1.000
_cell.length_b   1.000
_cell.length_c   1.000
_cell.angle_alpha   90.00
_cell.angle_beta   90.00
_cell.angle_gamma   90.00
#
_symmetry.space_group_name_H-M   'P 1'
#
loop_
_entity.id
_entity.type
_entity.pdbx_description
1 polymer ?
#
loop_
_entity_poly.entity_id
_entity_poly.type
_entity_poly.pdbx_seq_one_letter_code
_entity_poly.pdbx_strand_id
1 'polypeptide(L)'
;MPRQYDHQKVLATTVDAWGRALWLICPDAELRPRSYGRPYPQPRTRPYDALLVIDSGGAVREQWLHDMNLRVTHLDALPNDRFVLQGHGAAGDQNAQIYGRDGRRRRSFVMGYAVEYLMADRRHHVWSAYFDEGVYSDPISADGLVRWDSGGNRQWGYRPPEGIEYIDTVYAFNVDDGVAWANYYPTFPLLEARTNGEIRLRKSPVVAPAGMAVHGEQVIMLGGCRQPDRLHRCRMTEHEVLLIEEACLTLPNGAPLRGYARPVGRGRHLYLRGASPRQWYVMGV
;
A
#
# COMPACT_ATOMS: atom_id res chain seq x y z
N MET A 1 16.31 6.64 -1.13
CA MET A 1 16.15 8.03 -1.58
C MET A 1 17.53 8.57 -1.86
N PRO A 2 17.78 9.11 -3.05
CA PRO A 2 19.06 9.73 -3.38
C PRO A 2 19.40 10.87 -2.40
N ARG A 3 20.67 10.95 -1.98
CA ARG A 3 21.14 11.90 -0.95
C ARG A 3 20.84 13.36 -1.28
N GLN A 4 20.77 13.71 -2.57
CA GLN A 4 20.48 15.07 -3.02
C GLN A 4 19.11 15.60 -2.55
N TYR A 5 18.18 14.73 -2.18
CA TYR A 5 16.86 15.13 -1.67
C TYR A 5 16.73 15.03 -0.15
N ASP A 6 17.83 14.84 0.60
CA ASP A 6 17.76 14.58 2.05
C ASP A 6 17.09 15.70 2.87
N HIS A 7 17.09 16.93 2.35
CA HIS A 7 16.46 18.10 2.94
C HIS A 7 15.00 18.30 2.52
N GLN A 8 14.54 17.55 1.51
CA GLN A 8 13.22 17.70 0.92
C GLN A 8 12.13 16.99 1.75
N LYS A 9 10.90 17.46 1.63
CA LYS A 9 9.73 16.89 2.30
C LYS A 9 9.03 15.90 1.37
N VAL A 10 8.98 14.63 1.80
CA VAL A 10 8.33 13.53 1.07
C VAL A 10 6.86 13.46 1.47
N LEU A 11 5.95 13.75 0.54
CA LEU A 11 4.50 13.64 0.75
C LEU A 11 4.06 12.18 0.90
N ALA A 12 4.53 11.32 0.00
CA ALA A 12 4.21 9.90 -0.02
C ALA A 12 5.36 9.10 -0.64
N THR A 13 5.49 7.84 -0.24
CA THR A 13 6.53 6.93 -0.73
C THR A 13 6.04 5.49 -0.71
N THR A 14 6.47 4.71 -1.70
CA THR A 14 6.14 3.29 -1.83
C THR A 14 7.27 2.55 -2.55
N VAL A 15 7.14 1.22 -2.62
CA VAL A 15 7.84 0.40 -3.61
C VAL A 15 6.79 -0.16 -4.57
N ASP A 16 6.97 0.07 -5.87
CA ASP A 16 5.98 -0.30 -6.89
C ASP A 16 6.06 -1.79 -7.29
N ALA A 17 5.19 -2.22 -8.21
CA ALA A 17 5.14 -3.60 -8.71
C ALA A 17 6.39 -4.05 -9.47
N TRP A 18 7.29 -3.14 -9.85
CA TRP A 18 8.59 -3.44 -10.48
C TRP A 18 9.73 -3.45 -9.45
N GLY A 19 9.45 -3.26 -8.16
CA GLY A 19 10.47 -3.17 -7.12
C GLY A 19 11.21 -1.84 -7.10
N ARG A 20 10.68 -0.79 -7.75
CA ARG A 20 11.28 0.54 -7.77
C ARG A 20 10.78 1.32 -6.56
N ALA A 21 11.67 2.04 -5.90
CA ALA A 21 11.31 2.92 -4.79
C ALA A 21 10.88 4.29 -5.33
N LEU A 22 9.72 4.77 -4.89
CA LEU A 22 9.12 6.03 -5.34
C LEU A 22 9.07 7.01 -4.17
N TRP A 23 9.42 8.27 -4.42
CA TRP A 23 9.22 9.39 -3.49
C TRP A 23 8.54 10.54 -4.20
N LEU A 24 7.36 10.92 -3.72
CA LEU A 24 6.69 12.14 -4.15
C LEU A 24 7.12 13.29 -3.26
N ILE A 25 7.82 14.26 -3.83
CA ILE A 25 8.41 15.40 -3.12
C ILE A 25 7.69 16.67 -3.54
N CYS A 26 7.32 17.48 -2.55
CA CYS A 26 6.73 18.80 -2.77
C CYS A 26 7.73 19.84 -2.23
N PRO A 27 8.43 20.59 -3.11
CA PRO A 27 9.50 21.49 -2.69
C PRO A 27 9.07 22.57 -1.69
N ASP A 28 7.84 23.05 -1.79
CA ASP A 28 7.27 24.06 -0.92
C ASP A 28 6.61 23.48 0.34
N ALA A 29 6.55 22.15 0.50
CA ALA A 29 5.83 21.54 1.61
C ALA A 29 6.41 21.92 2.99
N GLU A 30 5.51 22.19 3.92
CA GLU A 30 5.81 22.48 5.32
C GLU A 30 5.37 21.34 6.22
N LEU A 31 6.06 21.15 7.35
CA LEU A 31 5.59 20.22 8.38
C LEU A 31 4.43 20.86 9.14
N ARG A 32 3.26 20.23 9.08
CA ARG A 32 2.10 20.63 9.86
C ARG A 32 2.01 19.77 11.12
N PRO A 33 1.79 20.39 12.29
CA PRO A 33 1.58 19.65 13.53
C PRO A 33 0.27 18.84 13.44
N ARG A 34 0.19 17.78 14.24
CA ARG A 34 -1.04 17.03 14.50
C ARG A 34 -1.32 17.02 15.99
N SER A 35 -2.60 16.92 16.37
CA SER A 35 -2.99 16.67 17.75
C SER A 35 -2.43 15.34 18.28
N TYR A 36 -2.22 14.35 17.40
CA TYR A 36 -1.63 13.05 17.72
C TYR A 36 -0.64 12.60 16.63
N GLY A 37 0.46 11.99 17.05
CA GLY A 37 1.47 11.42 16.15
C GLY A 37 2.51 12.43 15.66
N ARG A 38 3.27 12.06 14.62
CA ARG A 38 4.33 12.91 14.06
C ARG A 38 3.75 13.97 13.12
N PRO A 39 4.39 15.15 13.01
CA PRO A 39 4.07 16.13 11.97
C PRO A 39 4.12 15.48 10.59
N TYR A 40 3.26 15.92 9.70
CA TYR A 40 3.22 15.44 8.32
C TYR A 40 3.51 16.59 7.34
N PRO A 41 4.14 16.31 6.19
CA PRO A 41 4.39 17.33 5.20
C PRO A 41 3.10 17.68 4.44
N GLN A 42 2.88 18.97 4.23
CA GLN A 42 1.74 19.48 3.49
C GLN A 42 2.18 20.60 2.54
N PRO A 43 1.71 20.59 1.28
CA PRO A 43 1.90 21.71 0.34
C PRO A 43 1.39 23.02 0.95
N ARG A 44 2.08 24.15 0.67
CA ARG A 44 1.64 25.47 1.16
C ARG A 44 0.39 25.95 0.44
N THR A 45 0.31 25.64 -0.84
CA THR A 45 -0.76 26.08 -1.74
C THR A 45 -1.34 24.91 -2.53
N ARG A 46 -2.52 25.09 -3.09
CA ARG A 46 -3.16 24.16 -4.04
C ARG A 46 -3.76 24.99 -5.19
N PRO A 47 -3.65 24.57 -6.47
CA PRO A 47 -2.83 23.46 -6.97
C PRO A 47 -1.34 23.62 -6.65
N TYR A 48 -0.59 22.52 -6.68
CA TYR A 48 0.87 22.53 -6.55
C TYR A 48 1.51 21.52 -7.50
N ASP A 49 2.80 21.71 -7.76
CA ASP A 49 3.61 20.78 -8.53
C ASP A 49 4.47 19.95 -7.58
N ALA A 50 4.70 18.68 -7.93
CA ALA A 50 5.53 17.78 -7.14
C ALA A 50 6.52 17.01 -8.02
N LEU A 51 7.70 16.78 -7.48
CA LEU A 51 8.74 15.97 -8.09
C LEU A 51 8.57 14.51 -7.65
N LEU A 52 8.32 13.62 -8.60
CA LEU A 52 8.39 12.18 -8.39
C LEU A 52 9.81 11.70 -8.70
N VAL A 53 10.47 11.16 -7.68
CA VAL A 53 11.78 10.52 -7.78
C VAL A 53 11.60 9.01 -7.76
N ILE A 54 12.14 8.33 -8.76
CA ILE A 54 12.03 6.88 -8.94
C ILE A 54 13.43 6.31 -8.95
N ASP A 55 13.72 5.38 -8.04
CA ASP A 55 14.99 4.67 -7.96
C ASP A 55 14.78 3.19 -8.32
N SER A 56 15.48 2.75 -9.37
CA SER A 56 15.49 1.38 -9.85
C SER A 56 16.87 0.78 -9.66
N GLY A 57 17.21 0.41 -8.42
CA GLY A 57 18.49 -0.22 -8.12
C GLY A 57 19.70 0.70 -8.34
N GLY A 58 19.56 2.00 -8.08
CA GLY A 58 20.59 3.02 -8.25
C GLY A 58 20.40 3.89 -9.49
N ALA A 59 19.62 3.43 -10.48
CA ALA A 59 19.22 4.26 -11.61
C ALA A 59 18.06 5.19 -11.20
N VAL A 60 18.36 6.48 -11.06
CA VAL A 60 17.40 7.50 -10.63
C VAL A 60 16.77 8.18 -11.83
N ARG A 61 15.44 8.25 -11.84
CA ARG A 61 14.64 9.05 -12.78
C ARG A 61 13.79 10.05 -12.02
N GLU A 62 13.72 11.25 -12.56
CA GLU A 62 12.87 12.32 -12.08
C GLU A 62 11.69 12.56 -13.03
N GLN A 63 10.54 12.91 -12.48
CA GLN A 63 9.38 13.33 -13.24
C GLN A 63 8.57 14.35 -12.45
N TRP A 64 8.28 15.49 -13.05
CA TRP A 64 7.34 16.45 -12.46
C TRP A 64 5.89 16.01 -12.68
N LEU A 65 5.07 16.12 -11.64
CA LEU A 65 3.62 16.00 -11.69
C LEU A 65 3.03 17.38 -11.42
N HIS A 66 2.15 17.85 -12.30
CA HIS A 66 1.67 19.22 -12.32
C HIS A 66 0.21 19.34 -11.88
N ASP A 67 -0.17 20.50 -11.36
CA ASP A 67 -1.57 20.86 -11.04
C ASP A 67 -2.25 19.88 -10.05
N MET A 68 -1.49 19.45 -9.05
CA MET A 68 -1.97 18.51 -8.03
C MET A 68 -2.88 19.22 -7.03
N ASN A 69 -4.12 18.71 -6.90
CA ASN A 69 -5.12 19.26 -5.97
C ASN A 69 -5.31 18.40 -4.71
N LEU A 70 -4.65 17.24 -4.64
CA LEU A 70 -4.72 16.33 -3.49
C LEU A 70 -3.53 16.55 -2.57
N ARG A 71 -3.74 16.55 -1.26
CA ARG A 71 -2.69 16.15 -0.32
C ARG A 71 -2.55 14.64 -0.40
N VAL A 72 -1.57 14.20 -1.18
CA VAL A 72 -1.34 12.78 -1.47
C VAL A 72 -0.88 12.04 -0.22
N THR A 73 -1.51 10.89 0.02
CA THR A 73 -1.17 9.96 1.10
C THR A 73 -0.66 8.64 0.55
N HIS A 74 -1.15 8.24 -0.62
CA HIS A 74 -0.72 7.03 -1.32
C HIS A 74 -0.43 7.31 -2.78
N LEU A 75 0.54 6.60 -3.33
CA LEU A 75 0.80 6.56 -4.76
C LEU A 75 1.25 5.17 -5.17
N ASP A 76 1.09 4.86 -6.46
CA ASP A 76 1.75 3.73 -7.09
C ASP A 76 1.97 3.95 -8.59
N ALA A 77 2.90 3.20 -9.16
CA ALA A 77 3.16 3.20 -10.59
C ALA A 77 2.16 2.31 -11.34
N LEU A 78 1.75 2.78 -12.51
CA LEU A 78 0.95 2.05 -13.49
C LEU A 78 1.81 1.77 -14.73
N PRO A 79 1.43 0.81 -15.59
CA PRO A 79 2.13 0.60 -16.84
C PRO A 79 2.11 1.85 -17.74
N ASN A 80 3.12 1.95 -18.60
CA ASN A 80 3.37 3.07 -19.53
C ASN A 80 3.72 4.41 -18.84
N ASP A 81 4.51 4.34 -17.77
CA ASP A 81 4.98 5.51 -16.99
C ASP A 81 3.84 6.42 -16.53
N ARG A 82 2.73 5.78 -16.14
CA ARG A 82 1.59 6.45 -15.51
C ARG A 82 1.64 6.21 -14.01
N PHE A 83 0.90 7.02 -13.26
CA PHE A 83 0.86 6.91 -11.80
C PHE A 83 -0.57 7.08 -11.31
N VAL A 84 -0.94 6.32 -10.29
CA VAL A 84 -2.18 6.51 -9.53
C VAL A 84 -1.83 7.12 -8.18
N LEU A 85 -2.56 8.15 -7.81
CA LEU A 85 -2.36 8.90 -6.57
C LEU A 85 -3.69 8.95 -5.83
N GLN A 86 -3.65 8.80 -4.52
CA GLN A 86 -4.80 8.95 -3.63
C GLN A 86 -4.44 9.87 -2.48
N GLY A 87 -5.40 10.69 -2.05
CA GLY A 87 -5.16 11.67 -1.01
C GLY A 87 -6.41 12.44 -0.63
N HIS A 88 -6.21 13.57 0.05
CA HIS A 88 -7.30 14.42 0.52
C HIS A 88 -7.36 15.74 -0.25
N GLY A 89 -8.49 16.01 -0.90
CA GLY A 89 -8.77 17.28 -1.58
C GLY A 89 -9.59 18.24 -0.70
N ALA A 90 -10.16 19.28 -1.31
CA ALA A 90 -11.22 20.08 -0.72
C ALA A 90 -12.54 19.29 -0.64
N ALA A 91 -13.54 19.81 0.08
CA ALA A 91 -14.86 19.19 0.10
C ALA A 91 -15.44 19.09 -1.32
N GLY A 92 -15.94 17.91 -1.70
CA GLY A 92 -16.43 17.62 -3.05
C GLY A 92 -15.36 17.19 -4.06
N ASP A 93 -14.07 17.27 -3.72
CA ASP A 93 -13.01 16.76 -4.60
C ASP A 93 -13.00 15.23 -4.65
N GLN A 94 -12.77 14.73 -5.85
CA GLN A 94 -12.43 13.33 -6.09
C GLN A 94 -11.06 13.01 -5.50
N ASN A 95 -11.00 11.97 -4.67
CA ASN A 95 -9.84 11.69 -3.82
C ASN A 95 -8.77 10.80 -4.44
N ALA A 96 -8.90 10.46 -5.73
CA ALA A 96 -7.88 9.77 -6.50
C ALA A 96 -7.65 10.42 -7.89
N GLN A 97 -6.43 10.34 -8.38
CA GLN A 97 -5.99 10.94 -9.64
C GLN A 97 -5.04 10.01 -10.41
N ILE A 98 -5.12 10.04 -11.73
CA ILE A 98 -4.21 9.32 -12.64
C ILE A 98 -3.38 10.34 -13.40
N TYR A 99 -2.07 10.18 -13.38
CA TYR A 99 -1.10 11.02 -14.09
C TYR A 99 -0.48 10.26 -15.27
N GLY A 100 -0.24 11.00 -16.35
CA GLY A 100 0.48 10.53 -17.53
C GLY A 100 1.99 10.64 -17.39
N ARG A 101 2.72 10.03 -18.34
CA ARG A 101 4.18 10.14 -18.48
C ARG A 101 4.69 11.57 -18.70
N ASP A 102 3.82 12.47 -19.15
CA ASP A 102 4.11 13.89 -19.35
C ASP A 102 3.86 14.73 -18.09
N GLY A 103 3.58 14.09 -16.95
CA GLY A 103 3.36 14.79 -15.69
C GLY A 103 1.97 15.42 -15.54
N ARG A 104 1.08 15.24 -16.52
CA ARG A 104 -0.26 15.84 -16.49
C ARG A 104 -1.31 14.88 -15.99
N ARG A 105 -2.29 15.40 -15.25
CA ARG A 105 -3.46 14.66 -14.81
C ARG A 105 -4.31 14.23 -16.01
N ARG A 106 -4.64 12.95 -16.07
CA ARG A 106 -5.51 12.34 -17.10
C ARG A 106 -6.93 12.10 -16.60
N ARG A 107 -7.07 11.79 -15.31
CA ARG A 107 -8.36 11.51 -14.70
C ARG A 107 -8.34 11.81 -13.21
N SER A 108 -9.49 12.21 -12.69
CA SER A 108 -9.84 12.19 -11.28
C SER A 108 -11.02 11.24 -11.07
N PHE A 109 -11.12 10.58 -9.92
CA PHE A 109 -12.22 9.69 -9.58
C PHE A 109 -12.34 9.48 -8.06
N VAL A 110 -13.49 8.98 -7.61
CA VAL A 110 -13.72 8.65 -6.20
C VAL A 110 -13.25 7.22 -5.94
N MET A 111 -12.37 7.05 -4.96
CA MET A 111 -11.83 5.76 -4.50
C MET A 111 -12.37 5.36 -3.12
N GLY A 112 -13.39 6.06 -2.61
CA GLY A 112 -13.99 5.80 -1.29
C GLY A 112 -13.24 6.46 -0.14
N TYR A 113 -13.77 6.34 1.08
CA TYR A 113 -13.21 6.94 2.30
C TYR A 113 -12.30 5.94 3.04
N ALA A 114 -11.41 6.43 3.92
CA ALA A 114 -10.57 5.57 4.77
C ALA A 114 -9.69 4.55 3.99
N VAL A 115 -9.10 4.99 2.87
CA VAL A 115 -8.18 4.15 2.07
C VAL A 115 -6.93 3.83 2.91
N GLU A 116 -6.76 2.56 3.24
CA GLU A 116 -5.64 2.06 4.00
C GLU A 116 -4.52 1.61 3.07
N TYR A 117 -4.82 0.94 1.96
CA TYR A 117 -3.84 0.54 0.95
C TYR A 117 -4.26 0.99 -0.46
N LEU A 118 -3.26 1.35 -1.28
CA LEU A 118 -3.39 1.56 -2.72
C LEU A 118 -2.20 0.88 -3.38
N MET A 119 -2.45 -0.15 -4.18
CA MET A 119 -1.41 -0.92 -4.85
C MET A 119 -1.84 -1.32 -6.26
N ALA A 120 -1.03 -0.99 -7.25
CA ALA A 120 -1.19 -1.41 -8.63
C ALA A 120 -0.32 -2.62 -8.96
N ASP A 121 -0.70 -3.37 -9.99
CA ASP A 121 0.11 -4.43 -10.57
C ASP A 121 0.62 -4.05 -11.98
N ARG A 122 1.43 -4.93 -12.59
CA ARG A 122 2.00 -4.67 -13.92
C ARG A 122 0.99 -4.92 -15.04
N ARG A 123 -0.21 -5.42 -14.73
CA ARG A 123 -1.25 -5.85 -15.67
C ARG A 123 -2.44 -4.91 -15.70
N HIS A 124 -2.21 -3.64 -15.39
CA HIS A 124 -3.23 -2.57 -15.43
C HIS A 124 -4.35 -2.72 -14.40
N HIS A 125 -4.12 -3.45 -13.30
CA HIS A 125 -5.04 -3.48 -12.17
C HIS A 125 -4.55 -2.58 -11.06
N VAL A 126 -5.50 -1.99 -10.35
CA VAL A 126 -5.27 -1.22 -9.12
C VAL A 126 -6.16 -1.81 -8.04
N TRP A 127 -5.63 -1.95 -6.85
CA TRP A 127 -6.34 -2.47 -5.70
C TRP A 127 -6.33 -1.41 -4.59
N SER A 128 -7.49 -1.20 -3.97
CA SER A 128 -7.62 -0.42 -2.75
C SER A 128 -8.21 -1.27 -1.65
N ALA A 129 -7.65 -1.12 -0.44
CA ALA A 129 -8.18 -1.75 0.76
C ALA A 129 -8.44 -0.67 1.81
N TYR A 130 -9.40 -0.91 2.69
CA TYR A 130 -9.97 0.09 3.59
C TYR A 130 -9.84 -0.32 5.06
N PHE A 131 -9.96 0.67 5.94
CA PHE A 131 -10.15 0.47 7.38
C PHE A 131 -11.58 0.83 7.80
N ASP A 132 -11.93 0.41 9.01
CA ASP A 132 -13.30 0.40 9.56
C ASP A 132 -14.11 1.68 9.31
N GLU A 133 -13.54 2.87 9.55
CA GLU A 133 -14.24 4.14 9.34
C GLU A 133 -14.84 4.26 7.94
N GLY A 134 -14.13 3.78 6.90
CA GLY A 134 -14.63 3.80 5.52
C GLY A 134 -15.64 2.70 5.28
N VAL A 135 -15.35 1.49 5.74
CA VAL A 135 -16.26 0.34 5.57
C VAL A 135 -17.64 0.66 6.12
N TYR A 136 -17.71 1.37 7.26
CA TYR A 136 -18.99 1.72 7.89
C TYR A 136 -19.68 2.96 7.34
N SER A 137 -19.01 3.80 6.55
CA SER A 137 -19.54 5.12 6.17
C SER A 137 -19.55 5.44 4.68
N ASP A 138 -18.84 4.67 3.84
CA ASP A 138 -18.70 4.96 2.41
C ASP A 138 -19.09 3.74 1.55
N PRO A 139 -20.00 3.90 0.56
CA PRO A 139 -20.48 2.77 -0.26
C PRO A 139 -19.42 2.07 -1.11
N ILE A 140 -18.32 2.74 -1.46
CA ILE A 140 -17.19 2.11 -2.19
C ILE A 140 -16.35 1.33 -1.18
N SER A 141 -16.04 1.97 -0.05
CA SER A 141 -15.23 1.38 1.00
C SER A 141 -15.91 0.23 1.73
N ALA A 142 -17.25 0.15 1.70
CA ALA A 142 -18.05 -0.90 2.34
C ALA A 142 -17.69 -2.33 1.88
N ASP A 143 -17.08 -2.50 0.70
CA ASP A 143 -16.57 -3.80 0.27
C ASP A 143 -15.28 -4.20 1.02
N GLY A 144 -14.57 -3.26 1.65
CA GLY A 144 -13.30 -3.42 2.35
C GLY A 144 -12.08 -3.72 1.45
N LEU A 145 -12.28 -4.32 0.28
CA LEU A 145 -11.28 -4.52 -0.77
C LEU A 145 -11.93 -4.33 -2.15
N VAL A 146 -11.36 -3.44 -2.97
CA VAL A 146 -11.89 -3.08 -4.29
C VAL A 146 -10.79 -3.15 -5.33
N ARG A 147 -11.15 -3.66 -6.53
CA ARG A 147 -10.29 -3.65 -7.70
C ARG A 147 -10.80 -2.67 -8.73
N TRP A 148 -9.87 -1.94 -9.32
CA TRP A 148 -10.05 -0.98 -10.39
C TRP A 148 -9.19 -1.37 -11.60
N ASP A 149 -9.52 -0.82 -12.75
CA ASP A 149 -8.58 -0.76 -13.86
C ASP A 149 -7.62 0.43 -13.73
N SER A 150 -6.56 0.44 -14.54
CA SER A 150 -5.61 1.57 -14.64
C SER A 150 -6.18 2.84 -15.28
N GLY A 151 -7.48 2.85 -15.56
CA GLY A 151 -8.27 4.02 -15.91
C GLY A 151 -9.04 4.57 -14.72
N GLY A 152 -9.10 3.91 -13.56
CA GLY A 152 -9.87 4.35 -12.40
C GLY A 152 -11.35 3.96 -12.46
N ASN A 153 -11.73 2.97 -13.28
CA ASN A 153 -13.07 2.37 -13.21
C ASN A 153 -13.05 1.20 -12.23
N ARG A 154 -14.05 1.13 -11.34
CA ARG A 154 -14.26 -0.02 -10.46
C ARG A 154 -14.64 -1.24 -11.30
N GLN A 155 -13.93 -2.35 -11.09
CA GLN A 155 -14.09 -3.60 -11.82
C GLN A 155 -14.61 -4.74 -10.93
N TRP A 156 -14.34 -4.69 -9.64
CA TRP A 156 -14.75 -5.71 -8.67
C TRP A 156 -14.70 -5.15 -7.25
N GLY A 157 -15.50 -5.70 -6.36
CA GLY A 157 -15.46 -5.45 -4.92
C GLY A 157 -15.71 -6.73 -4.16
N TYR A 158 -15.04 -6.91 -3.02
CA TYR A 158 -15.19 -8.11 -2.22
C TYR A 158 -16.61 -8.25 -1.69
N ARG A 159 -17.14 -9.47 -1.83
CA ARG A 159 -18.41 -9.88 -1.25
C ARG A 159 -18.15 -11.15 -0.46
N PRO A 160 -18.36 -11.15 0.87
CA PRO A 160 -18.11 -12.35 1.66
C PRO A 160 -19.04 -13.48 1.22
N PRO A 161 -18.54 -14.72 1.12
CA PRO A 161 -19.40 -15.90 1.01
C PRO A 161 -20.37 -16.01 2.19
N GLU A 162 -21.45 -16.78 2.02
CA GLU A 162 -22.38 -17.05 3.12
C GLU A 162 -21.65 -17.66 4.34
N GLY A 163 -21.97 -17.16 5.52
CA GLY A 163 -21.34 -17.58 6.78
C GLY A 163 -19.91 -17.07 6.99
N ILE A 164 -19.39 -16.23 6.10
CA ILE A 164 -18.10 -15.55 6.25
C ILE A 164 -18.32 -14.08 6.61
N GLU A 165 -17.53 -13.58 7.55
CA GLU A 165 -17.55 -12.18 7.96
C GLU A 165 -17.04 -11.25 6.83
N TYR A 166 -17.64 -10.07 6.73
CA TYR A 166 -17.17 -9.01 5.84
C TYR A 166 -15.80 -8.48 6.29
N ILE A 167 -15.15 -7.72 5.41
CA ILE A 167 -13.91 -7.02 5.74
C ILE A 167 -14.27 -5.76 6.50
N ASP A 168 -13.90 -5.69 7.77
CA ASP A 168 -13.94 -4.44 8.55
C ASP A 168 -12.65 -3.64 8.34
N THR A 169 -11.49 -4.28 8.52
CA THR A 169 -10.18 -3.62 8.37
C THR A 169 -9.16 -4.58 7.77
N VAL A 170 -8.46 -4.16 6.73
CA VAL A 170 -7.31 -4.91 6.19
C VAL A 170 -6.04 -4.56 6.98
N TYR A 171 -5.44 -5.58 7.60
CA TYR A 171 -4.27 -5.45 8.47
C TYR A 171 -2.96 -5.62 7.71
N ALA A 172 -2.90 -6.58 6.79
CA ALA A 172 -1.76 -6.78 5.90
C ALA A 172 -2.25 -6.98 4.47
N PHE A 173 -1.50 -6.43 3.52
CA PHE A 173 -1.85 -6.45 2.10
C PHE A 173 -0.64 -6.73 1.22
N ASN A 174 -0.84 -7.52 0.18
CA ASN A 174 0.17 -7.83 -0.83
C ASN A 174 -0.49 -7.92 -2.21
N VAL A 175 0.18 -7.36 -3.22
CA VAL A 175 -0.27 -7.46 -4.61
C VAL A 175 0.85 -8.00 -5.49
N ASP A 176 0.51 -8.95 -6.35
CA ASP A 176 1.29 -9.37 -7.51
C ASP A 176 0.39 -9.35 -8.75
N ASP A 177 0.94 -9.67 -9.91
CA ASP A 177 0.25 -9.64 -11.19
C ASP A 177 -0.98 -10.54 -11.20
N GLY A 178 -2.17 -9.93 -11.22
CA GLY A 178 -3.44 -10.66 -11.29
C GLY A 178 -3.96 -11.19 -9.94
N VAL A 179 -3.32 -10.89 -8.81
CA VAL A 179 -3.73 -11.37 -7.49
C VAL A 179 -3.44 -10.38 -6.38
N ALA A 180 -4.40 -10.22 -5.48
CA ALA A 180 -4.24 -9.52 -4.22
C ALA A 180 -4.43 -10.49 -3.05
N TRP A 181 -3.64 -10.29 -2.00
CA TRP A 181 -3.73 -11.03 -0.75
C TRP A 181 -4.01 -10.08 0.39
N ALA A 182 -4.97 -10.42 1.25
CA ALA A 182 -5.33 -9.62 2.40
C ALA A 182 -5.47 -10.49 3.65
N ASN A 183 -4.98 -9.99 4.78
CA ASN A 183 -5.40 -10.46 6.10
C ASN A 183 -6.28 -9.39 6.74
N TYR A 184 -7.46 -9.75 7.23
CA TYR A 184 -8.47 -8.78 7.62
C TYR A 184 -9.25 -9.15 8.90
N TYR A 185 -9.63 -8.15 9.69
CA TYR A 185 -10.53 -8.28 10.84
C TYR A 185 -11.99 -8.43 10.35
N PRO A 186 -12.85 -9.27 10.96
CA PRO A 186 -12.81 -9.74 12.35
C PRO A 186 -12.10 -11.06 12.65
N THR A 187 -11.97 -11.95 11.67
CA THR A 187 -11.49 -13.32 11.93
C THR A 187 -10.06 -13.59 11.47
N PHE A 188 -9.39 -12.58 10.90
CA PHE A 188 -8.02 -12.65 10.40
C PHE A 188 -7.74 -13.80 9.42
N PRO A 189 -8.63 -14.15 8.46
CA PRO A 189 -8.29 -15.14 7.46
C PRO A 189 -7.26 -14.57 6.48
N LEU A 190 -6.61 -15.44 5.71
CA LEU A 190 -5.88 -15.05 4.51
C LEU A 190 -6.80 -15.16 3.30
N LEU A 191 -7.17 -14.01 2.75
CA LEU A 191 -7.91 -13.87 1.50
C LEU A 191 -6.93 -13.84 0.32
N GLU A 192 -7.20 -14.68 -0.67
CA GLU A 192 -6.69 -14.62 -2.03
C GLU A 192 -7.80 -14.07 -2.93
N ALA A 193 -7.54 -12.97 -3.64
CA ALA A 193 -8.49 -12.39 -4.60
C ALA A 193 -7.83 -12.27 -5.97
N ARG A 194 -8.35 -12.99 -6.97
CA ARG A 194 -7.82 -13.02 -8.33
C ARG A 194 -8.60 -12.11 -9.26
N THR A 195 -7.95 -11.63 -10.32
CA THR A 195 -8.56 -10.70 -11.28
C THR A 195 -9.65 -11.30 -12.15
N ASN A 196 -9.74 -12.63 -12.20
CA ASN A 196 -10.85 -13.38 -12.81
C ASN A 196 -12.10 -13.44 -11.92
N GLY A 197 -12.04 -12.89 -10.69
CA GLY A 197 -13.14 -12.88 -9.73
C GLY A 197 -13.12 -14.05 -8.74
N GLU A 198 -12.23 -15.02 -8.90
CA GLU A 198 -12.08 -16.11 -7.95
C GLU A 198 -11.51 -15.60 -6.62
N ILE A 199 -12.09 -16.09 -5.53
CA ILE A 199 -11.58 -15.85 -4.18
C ILE A 199 -11.29 -17.17 -3.48
N ARG A 200 -10.28 -17.18 -2.61
CA ARG A 200 -10.00 -18.30 -1.71
C ARG A 200 -9.68 -17.77 -0.32
N LEU A 201 -10.35 -18.33 0.68
CA LEU A 201 -10.14 -17.98 2.08
C LEU A 201 -9.45 -19.12 2.79
N ARG A 202 -8.43 -18.79 3.58
CA ARG A 202 -7.70 -19.74 4.41
C ARG A 202 -7.72 -19.27 5.85
N LYS A 203 -7.92 -20.20 6.79
CA LYS A 203 -7.70 -19.90 8.22
C LYS A 203 -6.23 -19.54 8.43
N SER A 204 -5.95 -18.50 9.20
CA SER A 204 -4.58 -18.07 9.52
C SER A 204 -4.32 -18.16 11.02
N PRO A 205 -3.14 -18.66 11.45
CA PRO A 205 -2.74 -18.66 12.85
C PRO A 205 -2.23 -17.28 13.30
N VAL A 206 -1.93 -16.39 12.35
CA VAL A 206 -1.38 -15.05 12.63
C VAL A 206 -2.51 -14.03 12.68
N VAL A 207 -2.75 -13.49 13.88
CA VAL A 207 -3.76 -12.47 14.16
C VAL A 207 -3.15 -11.07 13.98
N ALA A 208 -3.77 -10.24 13.16
CA ALA A 208 -3.38 -8.85 12.93
C ALA A 208 -1.91 -8.63 12.49
N PRO A 209 -1.40 -9.36 11.47
CA PRO A 209 -0.08 -9.09 10.91
C PRO A 209 -0.02 -7.67 10.32
N ALA A 210 1.13 -7.01 10.40
CA ALA A 210 1.36 -5.69 9.83
C ALA A 210 1.78 -5.72 8.36
N GLY A 211 2.29 -6.85 7.86
CA GLY A 211 2.73 -7.00 6.48
C GLY A 211 2.88 -8.45 6.07
N MET A 212 2.89 -8.72 4.76
CA MET A 212 3.09 -10.07 4.23
C MET A 212 3.78 -10.11 2.87
N ALA A 213 4.47 -11.22 2.61
CA ALA A 213 4.99 -11.60 1.30
C ALA A 213 4.53 -13.02 0.94
N VAL A 214 4.20 -13.25 -0.32
CA VAL A 214 3.62 -14.50 -0.82
C VAL A 214 4.38 -14.98 -2.05
N HIS A 215 4.78 -16.24 -2.07
CA HIS A 215 5.41 -16.88 -3.23
C HIS A 215 5.04 -18.36 -3.33
N GLY A 216 4.29 -18.71 -4.38
CA GLY A 216 3.74 -20.07 -4.51
C GLY A 216 2.88 -20.41 -3.30
N GLU A 217 3.19 -21.51 -2.63
CA GLU A 217 2.51 -21.96 -1.41
C GLU A 217 3.12 -21.38 -0.13
N GLN A 218 4.09 -20.48 -0.21
CA GLN A 218 4.75 -19.92 0.97
C GLN A 218 4.24 -18.52 1.25
N VAL A 219 4.04 -18.21 2.53
CA VAL A 219 3.72 -16.87 3.00
C VAL A 219 4.57 -16.53 4.22
N ILE A 220 5.15 -15.34 4.19
CA ILE A 220 5.77 -14.73 5.37
C ILE A 220 4.82 -13.64 5.87
N MET A 221 4.54 -13.64 7.17
CA MET A 221 3.77 -12.58 7.83
C MET A 221 4.63 -11.92 8.89
N LEU A 222 4.66 -10.58 8.89
CA LEU A 222 5.37 -9.77 9.89
C LEU A 222 4.37 -9.17 10.86
N GLY A 223 4.69 -9.18 12.14
CA GLY A 223 3.88 -8.62 13.21
C GLY A 223 2.95 -9.65 13.85
N GLY A 224 1.78 -9.17 14.28
CA GLY A 224 0.73 -9.97 14.89
C GLY A 224 0.78 -9.99 16.41
N CYS A 225 -0.40 -10.08 17.04
CA CYS A 225 -0.56 -10.14 18.51
C CYS A 225 0.24 -9.09 19.30
N ARG A 226 0.31 -7.84 18.81
CA ARG A 226 1.10 -6.73 19.40
C ARG A 226 2.63 -6.99 19.46
N GLN A 227 3.15 -7.92 18.66
CA GLN A 227 4.59 -8.21 18.52
C GLN A 227 5.07 -7.74 17.15
N PRO A 228 5.44 -6.46 16.98
CA PRO A 228 5.68 -5.86 15.66
C PRO A 228 6.87 -6.46 14.91
N ASP A 229 7.82 -7.08 15.61
CA ASP A 229 9.05 -7.67 15.07
C ASP A 229 8.95 -9.19 14.87
N ARG A 230 7.83 -9.83 15.21
CA ARG A 230 7.64 -11.26 15.02
C ARG A 230 7.46 -11.59 13.55
N LEU A 231 8.25 -12.53 13.05
CA LEU A 231 8.18 -13.04 11.70
C LEU A 231 7.66 -14.46 11.71
N HIS A 232 6.62 -14.73 10.94
CA HIS A 232 5.99 -16.03 10.81
C HIS A 232 6.25 -16.55 9.41
N ARG A 233 7.00 -17.65 9.27
CA ARG A 233 7.12 -18.39 8.01
C ARG A 233 6.07 -19.47 7.99
N CYS A 234 5.21 -19.44 6.97
CA CYS A 234 4.09 -20.34 6.86
C CYS A 234 3.99 -20.98 5.48
N ARG A 235 3.29 -22.11 5.41
CA ARG A 235 2.90 -22.80 4.18
C ARG A 235 1.38 -22.79 4.03
N MET A 236 0.89 -22.41 2.87
CA MET A 236 -0.52 -22.43 2.53
C MET A 236 -0.94 -23.81 2.03
N THR A 237 -2.10 -24.28 2.48
CA THR A 237 -2.81 -25.42 1.90
C THR A 237 -4.04 -24.89 1.14
N GLU A 238 -4.99 -25.75 0.80
CA GLU A 238 -6.26 -25.31 0.22
C GLU A 238 -7.10 -24.47 1.20
N HIS A 239 -7.10 -24.81 2.49
CA HIS A 239 -8.04 -24.27 3.48
C HIS A 239 -7.39 -23.51 4.65
N GLU A 240 -6.08 -23.60 4.81
CA GLU A 240 -5.39 -23.01 5.96
C GLU A 240 -3.96 -22.56 5.64
N VAL A 241 -3.43 -21.74 6.53
CA VAL A 241 -2.03 -21.32 6.60
C VAL A 241 -1.41 -22.08 7.77
N LEU A 242 -0.42 -22.92 7.50
CA LEU A 242 0.29 -23.70 8.50
C LEU A 242 1.56 -22.97 8.91
N LEU A 243 1.70 -22.64 10.19
CA LEU A 243 2.93 -22.09 10.75
C LEU A 243 4.05 -23.12 10.68
N ILE A 244 5.17 -22.76 10.08
CA ILE A 244 6.37 -23.62 9.98
C ILE A 244 7.41 -23.18 10.99
N GLU A 245 7.64 -21.87 11.09
CA GLU A 245 8.69 -21.31 11.94
C GLU A 245 8.33 -19.88 12.35
N GLU A 246 8.79 -19.49 13.54
CA GLU A 246 8.76 -18.10 13.97
C GLU A 246 10.16 -17.59 14.32
N ALA A 247 10.42 -16.33 13.99
CA ALA A 247 11.66 -15.64 14.31
C ALA A 247 11.40 -14.20 14.75
N CYS A 248 12.42 -13.55 15.33
CA CYS A 248 12.42 -12.11 15.56
C CYS A 248 13.18 -11.45 14.40
N LEU A 249 12.53 -10.53 13.68
CA LEU A 249 13.16 -9.81 12.58
C LEU A 249 14.08 -8.71 13.12
N THR A 250 15.33 -8.71 12.68
CA THR A 250 16.32 -7.69 12.99
C THR A 250 16.67 -6.87 11.75
N LEU A 251 17.24 -5.69 11.96
CA LEU A 251 17.89 -4.92 10.90
C LEU A 251 19.15 -5.67 10.42
N PRO A 252 19.66 -5.40 9.22
CA PRO A 252 20.86 -6.08 8.69
C PRO A 252 22.12 -5.97 9.57
N ASN A 253 22.19 -4.95 10.42
CA ASN A 253 23.27 -4.76 11.40
C ASN A 253 23.03 -5.52 12.73
N GLY A 254 22.01 -6.38 12.80
CA GLY A 254 21.61 -7.13 13.99
C GLY A 254 20.80 -6.33 15.01
N ALA A 255 20.55 -5.03 14.79
CA ALA A 255 19.77 -4.23 15.72
C ALA A 255 18.29 -4.65 15.73
N PRO A 256 17.59 -4.59 16.88
CA PRO A 256 16.16 -4.89 16.95
C PRO A 256 15.32 -3.98 16.04
N LEU A 257 14.29 -4.52 15.41
CA LEU A 257 13.35 -3.76 14.60
C LEU A 257 12.43 -2.91 15.49
N ARG A 258 12.82 -1.67 15.79
CA ARG A 258 12.05 -0.74 16.63
C ARG A 258 11.32 0.30 15.79
N GLY A 259 10.04 0.04 15.53
CA GLY A 259 9.14 1.00 14.85
C GLY A 259 9.45 1.15 13.36
N TYR A 260 8.51 0.72 12.54
CA TYR A 260 8.58 0.83 11.09
C TYR A 260 7.29 1.46 10.56
N ALA A 261 7.38 2.10 9.41
CA ALA A 261 6.17 2.47 8.68
C ALA A 261 5.55 1.24 8.05
N ARG A 262 4.26 1.31 7.72
CA ARG A 262 3.50 0.23 7.08
C ARG A 262 4.33 -0.53 6.03
N PRO A 263 4.52 -1.85 6.20
CA PRO A 263 5.19 -2.69 5.21
C PRO A 263 4.46 -2.67 3.86
N VAL A 264 5.21 -2.91 2.78
CA VAL A 264 4.65 -3.01 1.42
C VAL A 264 4.92 -4.42 0.88
N GLY A 265 3.88 -5.20 0.65
CA GLY A 265 3.97 -6.55 0.09
C GLY A 265 3.86 -6.57 -1.44
N ARG A 266 4.89 -7.05 -2.14
CA ARG A 266 4.89 -7.21 -3.60
C ARG A 266 5.27 -8.63 -4.00
N GLY A 267 4.26 -9.47 -4.20
CA GLY A 267 4.45 -10.90 -4.43
C GLY A 267 5.41 -11.46 -3.36
N ARG A 268 6.53 -12.01 -3.82
CA ARG A 268 7.53 -12.65 -2.95
C ARG A 268 8.33 -11.71 -2.04
N HIS A 269 8.19 -10.39 -2.17
CA HIS A 269 8.99 -9.42 -1.43
C HIS A 269 8.15 -8.67 -0.39
N LEU A 270 8.71 -8.50 0.80
CA LEU A 270 8.20 -7.59 1.82
C LEU A 270 9.20 -6.44 1.99
N TYR A 271 8.74 -5.22 1.69
CA TYR A 271 9.53 -4.01 1.84
C TYR A 271 9.20 -3.30 3.15
N LEU A 272 10.24 -2.90 3.86
CA LEU A 272 10.17 -2.25 5.17
C LEU A 272 10.95 -0.95 5.14
N ARG A 273 10.48 0.04 5.88
CA ARG A 273 11.24 1.26 6.14
C ARG A 273 11.04 1.69 7.58
N GLY A 274 12.08 2.29 8.14
CA GLY A 274 11.99 2.95 9.44
C GLY A 274 11.17 4.24 9.38
N ALA A 275 11.32 5.07 10.39
CA ALA A 275 10.70 6.39 10.43
C ALA A 275 11.17 7.32 9.28
N SER A 276 12.38 7.11 8.78
CA SER A 276 12.91 7.85 7.64
C SER A 276 12.44 7.22 6.32
N PRO A 277 11.92 8.00 5.35
CA PRO A 277 11.57 7.48 4.03
C PRO A 277 12.81 7.16 3.18
N ARG A 278 14.03 7.40 3.69
CA ARG A 278 15.27 7.33 2.91
C ARG A 278 15.66 5.93 2.48
N GLN A 279 15.42 4.94 3.33
CA GLN A 279 15.94 3.60 3.14
C GLN A 279 14.82 2.58 3.22
N TRP A 280 14.79 1.73 2.21
CA TRP A 280 13.98 0.52 2.18
C TRP A 280 14.88 -0.67 2.46
N TYR A 281 14.38 -1.57 3.30
CA TYR A 281 14.88 -2.92 3.49
C TYR A 281 13.92 -3.86 2.77
N VAL A 282 14.45 -4.94 2.23
CA VAL A 282 13.64 -5.96 1.55
C VAL A 282 13.98 -7.32 2.14
N MET A 283 12.97 -8.14 2.32
CA MET A 283 13.11 -9.56 2.56
C MET A 283 12.26 -10.33 1.56
N GLY A 284 12.68 -11.55 1.23
CA GLY A 284 12.02 -12.40 0.25
C GLY A 284 11.52 -13.70 0.85
N VAL A 285 10.55 -14.29 0.16
CA VAL A 285 10.10 -15.69 0.29
C VAL A 285 10.80 -16.54 -0.76
#